data_AF-A0A961IY24-F1
#
_entry.id   AF-A0A961IY24-F1
#
_cell.length_a   1.000
_cell.length_b   1.000
_cell.length_c   1.000
_cell.angle_alpha   90.00
_cell.angle_beta   90.00
_cell.angle_gamma   90.00
#
_symmetry.space_group_name_H-M   'P 1'
#
loop_
_entity.id
_entity.type
_entity.pdbx_description
1 polymer ?
#
loop_
_entity_poly.entity_id
_entity_poly.type
_entity_poly.pdbx_seq_one_letter_code
_entity_poly.pdbx_strand_id
1 'polypeptide(L)' 'MTQTVLILGASGKIGAHAAKAFASAGWQVRRFNRKTDDMIQAAQGCDVIVNGLNPPNYHNWA' A
#
# COMPACT_ATOMS: atom_id res chain seq x y z
N MET A 1 12.20 1.54 -17.19
CA MET A 1 12.21 0.92 -15.84
C MET A 1 10.85 1.19 -15.24
N THR A 2 10.15 0.17 -14.73
CA THR A 2 8.81 0.34 -14.15
C THR A 2 8.95 0.66 -12.67
N GLN A 3 8.44 1.82 -12.24
CA GLN A 3 8.45 2.22 -10.83
C GLN A 3 7.47 1.37 -10.03
N THR A 4 7.83 1.05 -8.78
CA THR A 4 7.05 0.18 -7.91
C THR A 4 6.60 0.91 -6.65
N VAL A 5 5.30 0.81 -6.35
CA VAL A 5 4.71 1.27 -5.09
C VAL A 5 4.25 0.10 -4.24
N LEU A 6 4.55 0.14 -2.94
CA LEU A 6 3.92 -0.71 -1.93
C LEU A 6 2.76 0.04 -1.26
N ILE A 7 1.57 -0.56 -1.28
CA ILE A 7 0.38 -0.02 -0.61
C ILE A 7 0.11 -0.84 0.67
N LEU A 8 0.27 -0.21 1.83
CA LEU A 8 -0.17 -0.75 3.11
C LEU A 8 -1.62 -0.33 3.38
N GLY A 9 -2.50 -1.29 3.65
CA GLY A 9 -3.93 -1.01 3.84
C GLY A 9 -4.71 -0.81 2.54
N ALA A 10 -4.42 -1.61 1.51
CA ALA A 10 -5.02 -1.49 0.17
C ALA A 10 -6.55 -1.66 0.12
N SER A 11 -7.19 -2.20 1.16
CA SER A 11 -8.64 -2.32 1.29
C SER A 11 -9.31 -1.09 1.92
N GLY A 12 -8.54 -0.16 2.50
CA GLY A 12 -9.05 1.07 3.08
C GLY A 12 -9.37 2.13 2.02
N LYS A 13 -10.06 3.21 2.43
CA LYS A 13 -10.46 4.31 1.53
C LYS A 13 -9.27 4.88 0.75
N ILE A 14 -8.26 5.41 1.47
CA ILE A 14 -7.08 5.99 0.81
C ILE A 14 -6.28 4.92 0.05
N GLY A 15 -6.04 3.75 0.65
CA GLY A 15 -5.23 2.70 0.03
C GLY A 15 -5.80 2.21 -1.32
N ALA A 16 -7.11 2.00 -1.41
CA ALA A 16 -7.76 1.56 -2.64
C ALA A 16 -7.67 2.61 -3.76
N HIS A 17 -7.90 3.89 -3.43
CA HIS A 17 -7.78 4.99 -4.40
C HIS A 17 -6.33 5.22 -4.84
N ALA A 18 -5.37 5.15 -3.90
CA ALA A 18 -3.94 5.26 -4.22
C ALA A 18 -3.50 4.13 -5.16
N ALA A 19 -3.88 2.87 -4.85
CA ALA A 19 -3.58 1.73 -5.70
C ALA A 19 -4.11 1.91 -7.14
N LYS A 20 -5.33 2.46 -7.28
CA LYS A 20 -5.92 2.76 -8.60
C LYS A 20 -5.12 3.86 -9.31
N ALA A 21 -4.79 4.96 -8.62
CA ALA A 21 -4.07 6.09 -9.21
C ALA A 21 -2.68 5.68 -9.71
N PHE A 22 -1.91 4.93 -8.92
CA PHE A 22 -0.59 4.43 -9.31
C PHE A 22 -0.68 3.46 -10.50
N ALA A 23 -1.64 2.52 -10.47
CA ALA A 23 -1.84 1.61 -11.59
C ALA A 23 -2.21 2.37 -12.88
N SER A 24 -3.08 3.37 -12.80
CA SER A 24 -3.43 4.24 -13.94
C SER A 24 -2.25 5.08 -14.44
N ALA A 25 -1.29 5.40 -13.58
CA ALA A 25 -0.05 6.07 -13.95
C ALA A 25 1.04 5.12 -14.50
N GLY A 26 0.74 3.82 -14.66
CA GLY A 26 1.66 2.83 -15.21
C GLY A 26 2.68 2.25 -14.20
N TRP A 27 2.46 2.46 -12.90
CA TRP A 27 3.33 1.91 -11.86
C TRP A 27 2.98 0.45 -11.55
N GLN A 28 3.98 -0.33 -11.14
CA GLN A 28 3.75 -1.62 -10.51
C GLN A 28 3.19 -1.41 -9.10
N VAL A 29 2.00 -1.96 -8.83
CA VAL A 29 1.35 -1.83 -7.53
C VAL A 29 1.47 -3.13 -6.75
N ARG A 30 2.27 -3.11 -5.69
CA ARG A 30 2.37 -4.19 -4.69
C ARG A 30 1.39 -3.88 -3.56
N ARG A 31 0.46 -4.79 -3.27
CA ARG A 31 -0.51 -4.64 -2.18
C ARG A 31 -0.08 -5.53 -1.02
N PHE A 32 0.13 -4.93 0.15
CA PHE A 32 0.54 -5.68 1.34
C PHE A 32 -0.63 -6.40 1.99
N ASN A 33 -0.51 -7.71 2.19
CA ASN A 33 -1.43 -8.52 2.97
C ASN A 33 -0.87 -8.78 4.38
N ARG A 34 -1.47 -8.12 5.39
CA ARG A 34 -1.05 -8.21 6.80
C ARG A 34 -1.02 -9.65 7.35
N LYS A 35 -1.81 -10.57 6.78
CA LYS A 35 -1.90 -11.95 7.29
C LYS A 35 -0.79 -12.86 6.78
N THR A 36 -0.24 -12.56 5.61
CA THR A 36 0.62 -13.50 4.86
C THR A 36 1.99 -12.93 4.52
N ASP A 37 2.11 -11.61 4.49
CA ASP A 37 3.30 -10.96 3.95
C ASP A 37 4.21 -10.46 5.08
N ASP A 38 5.52 -10.57 4.86
CA ASP A 38 6.52 -9.88 5.66
C ASP A 38 6.72 -8.45 5.14
N MET A 39 6.63 -7.46 6.03
CA MET A 39 6.67 -6.05 5.65
C MET A 39 8.05 -5.62 5.13
N ILE A 40 9.13 -6.13 5.70
CA ILE A 40 10.49 -5.76 5.30
C ILE A 40 10.74 -6.29 3.89
N GLN A 41 10.41 -7.56 3.63
CA GLN A 41 10.51 -8.15 2.30
C GLN A 41 9.61 -7.45 1.29
N ALA A 42 8.38 -7.12 1.67
CA ALA A 42 7.46 -6.40 0.80
C ALA A 42 7.94 -4.98 0.46
N ALA A 43 8.72 -4.32 1.31
CA ALA A 43 9.26 -3.00 1.07
C ALA A 43 10.50 -2.99 0.15
N GLN A 44 11.25 -4.08 0.10
CA GLN A 44 12.47 -4.18 -0.71
C GLN A 44 12.19 -3.85 -2.19
N GLY A 45 13.04 -2.96 -2.74
CA GLY A 45 12.99 -2.53 -4.14
C GLY A 45 11.78 -1.67 -4.53
N CYS A 46 10.95 -1.25 -3.57
CA CYS A 46 9.88 -0.29 -3.86
C CYS A 46 10.45 1.14 -3.85
N ASP A 47 10.03 1.95 -4.82
CA ASP A 47 10.40 3.36 -4.90
C ASP A 47 9.57 4.21 -3.92
N VAL A 48 8.33 3.78 -3.64
CA VAL A 48 7.38 4.47 -2.75
C VAL A 48 6.63 3.47 -1.88
N ILE A 49 6.37 3.86 -0.62
CA ILE A 49 5.45 3.16 0.29
C ILE A 49 4.32 4.12 0.67
N VAL A 50 3.07 3.73 0.40
CA VAL A 50 1.87 4.44 0.87
C VAL A 50 1.34 3.73 2.10
N ASN A 51 1.36 4.42 3.25
CA ASN A 51 0.83 3.89 4.49
C ASN A 51 -0.61 4.36 4.74
N GLY A 52 -1.59 3.49 4.43
CA GLY A 52 -2.98 3.63 4.85
C GLY A 52 -3.38 2.61 5.93
N LEU A 53 -2.40 2.04 6.63
CA LEU A 53 -2.58 0.94 7.56
C LEU A 53 -2.62 1.46 9.01
N ASN A 54 -3.72 1.17 9.72
CA ASN A 54 -3.86 1.43 11.15
C ASN A 54 -4.12 0.13 11.96
N PRO A 55 -3.87 0.14 13.28
CA PRO A 55 -4.35 -0.91 14.17
C PRO A 55 -5.86 -1.09 14.07
N PRO A 56 -6.38 -2.30 14.37
CA PRO A 56 -7.83 -2.49 14.50
C PRO A 56 -8.44 -1.47 15.47
N ASN A 57 -9.64 -0.97 15.16
CA ASN A 57 -10.40 -0.01 15.99
C ASN A 57 -9.71 1.33 16.26
N TYR A 58 -8.87 1.82 15.34
CA TYR A 58 -8.28 3.16 15.42
C TYR A 58 -9.30 4.23 15.00
N HIS A 59 -9.65 5.14 15.90
CA HIS A 59 -10.71 6.16 15.70
C HIS A 59 -10.22 7.61 15.77
N ASN A 60 -8.92 7.87 15.99
CA ASN A 60 -8.42 9.24 16.24
C ASN A 60 -8.46 10.17 15.01
N TRP A 61 -8.88 9.67 13.84
CA TRP A 61 -8.98 10.45 12.59
C TRP A 61 -10.43 10.57 12.08
N ALA A 62 -11.41 10.14 12.87
CA ALA A 62 -12.83 10.26 12.58
C ALA A 62 -13.46 11.43 13.36
#